data_AF-A0A9D9CKL1-F1
#
_entry.id   AF-A0A9D9CKL1-F1
#
_cell.length_a   1.000
_cell.length_b   1.000
_cell.length_c   1.000
_cell.angle_alpha   90.00
_cell.angle_beta   90.00
_cell.angle_gamma   90.00
#
_symmetry.space_group_name_H-M   'P 1'
#
loop_
_entity.id
_entity.type
_entity.pdbx_description
1 polymer ?
#
loop_
_entity_poly.entity_id
_entity_poly.type
_entity_poly.pdbx_seq_one_letter_code
_entity_poly.pdbx_strand_id
1 'polypeptide(L)'
;MAIKRSSKVDSSFSPSSMTDLIFLLLVFFILATTLINPNNAVKLTLPSSSSQEGDPSVIALSIVGDRASESGYKYVINRDEAYNNLSEVAGALRVHFAKYEGVPQEEKPYISLRCDEKVTVDALVEIIDLTREEKYKMVLATKDK
;
A
#
# COMPACT_ATOMS: atom_id res chain seq x y z
N MET A 1 59.73 54.83 23.63
CA MET A 1 59.56 53.40 23.99
C MET A 1 58.77 52.74 22.88
N ALA A 2 59.30 51.65 22.30
CA ALA A 2 58.63 50.92 21.23
C ALA A 2 57.87 49.72 21.80
N ILE A 3 56.58 49.60 21.51
CA ILE A 3 55.77 48.46 21.92
C ILE A 3 56.16 47.26 21.06
N LYS A 4 56.73 46.24 21.70
CA LYS A 4 57.12 44.97 21.07
C LYS A 4 55.95 43.99 21.17
N ARG A 5 55.37 43.58 20.04
CA ARG A 5 54.24 42.64 19.97
C ARG A 5 54.75 41.23 20.29
N SER A 6 54.34 40.67 21.42
CA SER A 6 54.72 39.33 21.90
C SER A 6 53.61 38.30 21.63
N SER A 7 53.41 37.94 20.36
CA SER A 7 52.74 36.67 20.03
C SER A 7 53.33 36.13 18.73
N LYS A 8 54.09 35.03 18.83
CA LYS A 8 54.39 34.20 17.66
C LYS A 8 53.10 33.53 17.26
N VAL A 9 52.61 33.81 16.06
CA VAL A 9 51.49 33.07 15.47
C VAL A 9 52.09 31.76 14.97
N ASP A 10 51.76 30.66 15.64
CA ASP A 10 52.15 29.33 15.21
C ASP A 10 51.48 29.04 13.85
N SER A 11 52.29 28.92 12.80
CA SER A 11 51.84 28.68 11.42
C SER A 11 51.51 27.20 11.14
N SER A 12 51.37 26.38 12.18
CA SER A 12 51.06 24.95 12.08
C SER A 12 49.58 24.67 11.85
N PHE A 13 48.70 25.65 12.10
CA PHE A 13 47.29 25.59 11.76
C PHE A 13 47.06 26.19 10.36
N SER A 14 47.30 25.40 9.32
CA SER A 14 46.89 25.80 7.98
C SER A 14 45.36 25.62 7.86
N PRO A 15 44.58 26.68 7.62
CA PRO A 15 43.14 26.55 7.36
C PRO A 15 42.85 25.68 6.12
N SER A 16 43.84 25.47 5.24
CA SER A 16 43.71 24.55 4.10
C SER A 16 43.50 23.10 4.53
N SER A 17 44.11 22.65 5.63
CA SER A 17 44.02 21.27 6.10
C SER A 17 42.67 20.96 6.74
N MET A 18 42.02 21.96 7.31
CA MET A 18 40.71 21.78 7.93
C MET A 18 39.59 21.72 6.87
N THR A 19 39.68 22.53 5.81
CA THR A 19 38.71 22.49 4.70
C THR A 19 38.81 21.22 3.87
N ASP A 20 40.02 20.66 3.72
CA ASP A 20 40.24 19.43 2.96
C ASP A 20 39.60 18.20 3.63
N LEU A 21 39.74 18.06 4.96
CA LEU A 21 39.07 17.00 5.72
C LEU A 21 37.54 17.09 5.65
N ILE A 22 36.98 18.30 5.67
CA ILE A 22 35.53 18.51 5.52
C ILE A 22 35.07 18.16 4.10
N PHE A 23 35.84 18.53 3.07
CA PHE A 23 35.53 18.22 1.68
C PHE A 23 35.58 16.70 1.41
N LEU A 24 36.64 16.04 1.89
CA LEU A 24 36.81 14.59 1.75
C LEU A 24 35.68 13.85 2.47
N LEU A 25 35.28 14.30 3.67
CA LEU A 25 34.16 13.71 4.42
C LEU A 25 32.82 13.91 3.67
N LEU A 26 32.57 15.08 3.07
CA LEU A 26 31.36 15.32 2.27
C LEU A 26 31.30 14.44 1.02
N VAL A 27 32.38 14.33 0.26
CA VAL A 27 32.44 13.46 -0.93
C VAL A 27 32.29 11.99 -0.50
N PHE A 28 32.96 11.59 0.58
CA PHE A 28 32.81 10.26 1.15
C PHE A 28 31.37 9.98 1.60
N PHE A 29 30.70 10.94 2.23
CA PHE A 29 29.29 10.78 2.65
C PHE A 29 28.35 10.69 1.45
N ILE A 30 28.56 11.47 0.39
CA ILE A 30 27.78 11.37 -0.86
C ILE A 30 27.98 10.00 -1.52
N LEU A 31 29.22 9.51 -1.62
CA LEU A 31 29.50 8.20 -2.20
C LEU A 31 29.02 7.04 -1.33
N ALA A 32 29.10 7.17 0.00
CA ALA A 32 28.62 6.15 0.92
C ALA A 32 27.08 6.12 0.99
N THR A 33 26.41 7.27 0.97
CA THR A 33 24.92 7.32 1.00
C THR A 33 24.28 6.75 -0.27
N THR A 34 24.94 6.81 -1.43
CA THR A 34 24.47 6.13 -2.63
C THR A 34 24.67 4.61 -2.57
N LEU A 35 25.70 4.13 -1.87
CA LEU A 35 25.95 2.69 -1.70
C LEU A 35 25.12 2.06 -0.57
N ILE A 36 24.78 2.83 0.47
CA ILE A 36 24.00 2.36 1.63
C ILE A 36 22.51 2.28 1.32
N ASN A 37 22.01 2.91 0.24
CA ASN A 37 20.61 2.83 -0.17
C ASN A 37 20.43 2.55 -1.67
N PRO A 38 20.54 1.29 -2.13
CA PRO A 38 20.01 0.88 -3.44
C PRO A 38 18.47 0.96 -3.54
N ASN A 39 17.75 1.32 -2.46
CA ASN A 39 16.31 1.14 -2.32
C ASN A 39 15.47 2.44 -2.23
N ASN A 40 16.02 3.60 -2.56
CA ASN A 40 15.20 4.82 -2.72
C ASN A 40 14.54 4.95 -4.10
N ALA A 41 14.25 3.82 -4.75
CA ALA A 41 13.12 3.76 -5.68
C ALA A 41 11.85 3.57 -4.85
N VAL A 42 11.33 4.67 -4.30
CA VAL A 42 9.89 4.70 -4.00
C VAL A 42 9.22 4.41 -5.34
N LYS A 43 8.69 3.19 -5.50
CA LYS A 43 7.83 2.85 -6.63
C LYS A 43 6.59 3.72 -6.51
N LEU A 44 6.66 4.93 -7.06
CA LEU A 44 5.48 5.66 -7.47
C LEU A 44 4.96 4.94 -8.71
N THR A 45 4.17 3.90 -8.47
CA THR A 45 3.19 3.48 -9.46
C THR A 45 2.30 4.70 -9.66
N LEU A 46 2.46 5.41 -10.79
CA LEU A 46 1.45 6.36 -11.23
C LEU A 46 0.33 5.52 -11.86
N PRO A 47 -0.83 5.30 -11.19
CA PRO A 47 -1.99 4.81 -11.90
C PRO A 47 -2.43 5.93 -12.84
N SER A 48 -2.14 5.74 -14.12
CA SER A 48 -2.57 6.64 -15.18
C SER A 48 -4.10 6.60 -15.25
N SER A 49 -4.70 7.79 -15.24
CA SER A 49 -6.14 8.00 -15.17
C SER A 49 -6.88 7.44 -16.38
N SER A 50 -7.64 6.37 -16.21
CA SER A 50 -8.97 6.20 -16.78
C SER A 50 -9.62 4.99 -16.14
N SER A 51 -10.76 5.22 -15.48
CA SER A 51 -11.65 4.25 -14.84
C SER A 51 -11.05 3.36 -13.75
N GLN A 52 -11.18 3.79 -12.49
CA GLN A 52 -11.32 2.96 -11.28
C GLN A 52 -10.79 1.51 -11.38
N GLU A 53 -9.50 1.33 -11.56
CA GLU A 53 -8.83 0.11 -11.13
C GLU A 53 -8.32 0.41 -9.73
N GLY A 54 -8.94 -0.26 -8.75
CA GLY A 54 -8.51 -0.18 -7.37
C GLY A 54 -7.03 -0.53 -7.28
N ASP A 55 -6.37 0.06 -6.29
CA ASP A 55 -5.06 -0.35 -5.81
C ASP A 55 -4.94 -1.90 -5.89
N PRO A 56 -3.83 -2.49 -6.37
CA PRO A 56 -3.66 -3.96 -6.47
C PRO A 56 -3.86 -4.70 -5.13
N SER A 57 -4.00 -3.95 -4.04
CA SER A 57 -4.42 -4.38 -2.71
C SER A 57 -5.96 -4.39 -2.48
N VAL A 58 -6.81 -4.23 -3.49
CA VAL A 58 -8.28 -4.18 -3.31
C VAL A 58 -8.99 -5.27 -4.11
N ILE A 59 -9.71 -6.13 -3.40
CA ILE A 59 -10.62 -7.11 -4.01
C ILE A 59 -12.04 -6.54 -3.90
N ALA A 60 -12.66 -6.21 -5.03
CA ALA A 60 -14.01 -5.64 -5.04
C ALA A 60 -15.06 -6.76 -5.05
N LEU A 61 -15.76 -6.95 -3.93
CA LEU A 61 -16.89 -7.88 -3.82
C LEU A 61 -18.19 -7.07 -3.90
N SER A 62 -19.01 -7.32 -4.92
CA SER A 62 -20.25 -6.57 -5.15
C SER A 62 -21.46 -7.49 -5.05
N ILE A 63 -22.45 -7.12 -4.25
CA ILE A 63 -23.76 -7.79 -4.20
C ILE A 63 -24.70 -6.97 -5.08
N VAL A 64 -25.12 -7.56 -6.19
CA VAL A 64 -25.97 -6.90 -7.19
C VAL A 64 -27.32 -7.58 -7.21
N GLY A 65 -28.41 -6.80 -7.12
CA GLY A 65 -29.75 -7.34 -7.28
C GLY A 65 -29.94 -7.92 -8.69
N ASP A 66 -30.35 -9.17 -8.78
CA ASP A 66 -30.62 -9.85 -10.04
C ASP A 66 -31.99 -10.51 -9.99
N ARG A 67 -32.93 -9.97 -10.76
CA ARG A 67 -34.32 -10.46 -10.80
C ARG A 67 -34.43 -11.81 -11.53
N ALA A 68 -33.38 -12.25 -12.21
CA ALA A 68 -33.33 -13.55 -12.89
C ALA A 68 -32.77 -14.66 -11.99
N SER A 69 -32.13 -14.33 -10.88
CA SER A 69 -31.62 -15.29 -9.89
C SER A 69 -32.73 -15.69 -8.92
N GLU A 70 -32.79 -16.97 -8.53
CA GLU A 70 -33.80 -17.48 -7.58
C GLU A 70 -33.73 -16.76 -6.22
N SER A 71 -32.52 -16.36 -5.81
CA SER A 71 -32.27 -15.61 -4.57
C SER A 71 -32.53 -14.10 -4.70
N GLY A 72 -32.73 -13.59 -5.92
CA GLY A 72 -32.95 -12.16 -6.19
C GLY A 72 -31.68 -11.29 -6.22
N TYR A 73 -30.50 -11.89 -6.01
CA TYR A 73 -29.20 -11.22 -6.06
C TYR A 73 -28.10 -12.17 -6.55
N LYS A 74 -26.97 -11.58 -6.96
CA LYS A 74 -25.72 -12.27 -7.35
C LYS A 74 -24.53 -11.59 -6.72
N TYR A 75 -23.49 -12.37 -6.48
CA TYR A 75 -22.21 -11.90 -5.99
C TYR A 75 -21.25 -11.73 -7.17
N VAL A 76 -20.53 -10.62 -7.23
CA VAL A 76 -19.60 -10.34 -8.31
C VAL A 76 -18.25 -9.98 -7.72
N ILE A 77 -17.19 -10.70 -8.10
CA ILE A 77 -15.82 -10.39 -7.69
C ILE A 77 -15.09 -9.69 -8.84
N ASN A 78 -14.48 -8.54 -8.55
CA ASN A 78 -13.67 -7.73 -9.48
C ASN A 78 -14.35 -7.34 -10.81
N ARG A 79 -15.69 -7.45 -10.90
CA ARG A 79 -16.50 -7.24 -12.12
C ARG A 79 -16.35 -8.32 -13.21
N ASP A 80 -15.63 -9.40 -12.93
CA ASP A 80 -15.37 -10.46 -13.91
C ASP A 80 -16.25 -11.68 -13.67
N GLU A 81 -16.26 -12.20 -12.44
CA GLU A 81 -16.93 -13.46 -12.11
C GLU A 81 -18.18 -13.21 -11.26
N ALA A 82 -19.31 -13.79 -11.69
CA ALA A 82 -20.57 -13.77 -10.98
C ALA A 82 -20.87 -15.14 -10.35
N TYR A 83 -21.25 -15.14 -9.09
CA TYR A 83 -21.56 -16.32 -8.30
C TYR A 83 -22.97 -16.22 -7.72
N ASN A 84 -23.65 -17.35 -7.68
CA ASN A 84 -25.00 -17.45 -7.11
C ASN A 84 -24.99 -17.98 -5.67
N ASN A 85 -23.92 -18.69 -5.29
CA ASN A 85 -23.79 -19.35 -3.99
C ASN A 85 -22.67 -18.74 -3.16
N LEU A 86 -22.89 -18.66 -1.84
CA LEU A 86 -21.88 -18.16 -0.89
C LEU A 86 -20.63 -19.05 -0.84
N SER A 87 -20.79 -20.37 -0.97
CA SER A 87 -19.66 -21.32 -0.96
C SER A 87 -18.71 -21.12 -2.15
N GLU A 88 -19.25 -20.74 -3.32
CA GLU A 88 -18.44 -20.44 -4.51
C GLU A 88 -17.64 -19.15 -4.29
N VAL A 89 -18.28 -18.12 -3.70
CA VAL A 89 -17.61 -16.87 -3.31
C VAL A 89 -16.48 -17.14 -2.31
N ALA A 90 -16.70 -17.99 -1.30
CA ALA A 90 -15.68 -18.39 -0.34
C ALA A 90 -14.46 -19.03 -1.02
N GLY A 91 -14.73 -19.98 -1.93
CA GLY A 91 -13.69 -20.66 -2.70
C GLY A 91 -12.89 -19.71 -3.58
N ALA A 92 -13.58 -18.82 -4.29
CA ALA A 92 -12.96 -17.82 -5.15
C ALA A 92 -12.10 -16.84 -4.34
N LEU A 93 -12.62 -16.30 -3.23
CA LEU A 93 -11.86 -15.43 -2.33
C LEU A 93 -10.59 -16.13 -1.84
N ARG A 94 -10.69 -17.39 -1.40
CA ARG A 94 -9.54 -18.15 -0.94
C ARG A 94 -8.46 -18.30 -2.03
N VAL A 95 -8.85 -18.56 -3.28
CA VAL A 95 -7.91 -18.63 -4.42
C VAL A 95 -7.27 -17.26 -4.70
N HIS A 96 -8.04 -16.19 -4.61
CA HIS A 96 -7.51 -14.83 -4.76
C HIS A 96 -6.52 -14.47 -3.64
N PHE A 97 -6.82 -14.84 -2.40
CA PHE A 97 -5.97 -14.60 -1.23
C PHE A 97 -4.75 -15.55 -1.16
N ALA A 98 -4.84 -16.75 -1.73
CA ALA A 98 -3.72 -17.70 -1.79
C ALA A 98 -2.49 -17.12 -2.51
N LYS A 99 -2.70 -16.23 -3.49
CA LYS A 99 -1.61 -15.50 -4.19
C LYS A 99 -0.80 -14.59 -3.27
N TYR A 100 -1.33 -14.27 -2.09
CA TYR A 100 -0.73 -13.41 -1.08
C TYR A 100 -0.37 -14.19 0.19
N GLU A 101 -0.30 -15.53 0.13
CA GLU A 101 0.26 -16.35 1.21
C GLU A 101 1.77 -16.05 1.36
N GLY A 102 2.17 -15.64 2.57
CA GLY A 102 3.55 -15.23 2.88
C GLY A 102 3.77 -13.71 2.92
N VAL A 103 2.80 -12.91 2.50
CA VAL A 103 2.83 -11.45 2.62
C VAL A 103 2.40 -11.04 4.05
N PRO A 104 3.06 -10.06 4.70
CA PRO A 104 2.63 -9.52 5.99
C PRO A 104 1.16 -9.06 5.94
N GLN A 105 0.41 -9.25 7.02
CA GLN A 105 -1.03 -8.92 7.07
C GLN A 105 -1.34 -7.42 6.82
N GLU A 106 -0.34 -6.55 6.92
CA GLU A 106 -0.42 -5.12 6.63
C GLU A 106 -0.40 -4.83 5.12
N GLU A 107 0.27 -5.67 4.34
CA GLU A 107 0.39 -5.55 2.88
C GLU A 107 -0.61 -6.45 2.13
N LYS A 108 -1.36 -7.29 2.85
CA LYS A 108 -2.42 -8.11 2.25
C LYS A 108 -3.55 -7.23 1.72
N PRO A 109 -4.18 -7.65 0.59
CA PRO A 109 -5.32 -6.93 0.07
C PRO A 109 -6.49 -6.91 1.05
N TYR A 110 -7.31 -5.88 0.96
CA TYR A 110 -8.59 -5.80 1.68
C TYR A 110 -9.76 -5.95 0.71
N ILE A 111 -10.88 -6.41 1.24
CA ILE A 111 -12.13 -6.60 0.49
C ILE A 111 -12.92 -5.31 0.54
N SER A 112 -13.22 -4.71 -0.61
CA SER A 112 -14.18 -3.62 -0.73
C SER A 112 -15.56 -4.23 -1.01
N LEU A 113 -16.42 -4.24 0.01
CA LEU A 113 -17.79 -4.75 -0.13
C LEU A 113 -18.72 -3.65 -0.62
N ARG A 114 -19.30 -3.85 -1.80
CA ARG A 114 -20.29 -2.98 -2.42
C ARG A 114 -21.63 -3.69 -2.41
N CYS A 115 -22.68 -2.99 -2.05
CA CYS A 115 -24.02 -3.57 -1.96
C CYS A 115 -25.02 -2.65 -2.67
N ASP A 116 -25.91 -3.22 -3.47
CA ASP A 116 -27.01 -2.50 -4.08
C ASP A 116 -28.13 -2.25 -3.06
N GLU A 117 -28.89 -1.16 -3.23
CA GLU A 117 -29.88 -0.70 -2.24
C GLU A 117 -31.01 -1.73 -1.98
N LYS A 118 -31.25 -2.61 -2.95
CA LYS A 118 -32.34 -3.59 -2.92
C LYS A 118 -31.99 -4.92 -2.25
N VAL A 119 -30.73 -5.10 -1.86
CA VAL A 119 -30.24 -6.35 -1.26
C VAL A 119 -30.66 -6.40 0.21
N THR A 120 -31.04 -7.59 0.69
CA THR A 120 -31.40 -7.80 2.09
C THR A 120 -30.17 -7.69 2.99
N VAL A 121 -30.38 -7.19 4.21
CA VAL A 121 -29.31 -7.08 5.20
C VAL A 121 -28.74 -8.46 5.56
N ASP A 122 -29.57 -9.50 5.56
CA ASP A 122 -29.13 -10.88 5.87
C ASP A 122 -28.03 -11.37 4.93
N ALA A 123 -28.16 -11.14 3.62
CA ALA A 123 -27.14 -11.50 2.63
C ALA A 123 -25.82 -10.74 2.85
N LEU A 124 -25.90 -9.52 3.36
CA LEU A 124 -24.71 -8.75 3.75
C LEU A 124 -24.02 -9.36 4.96
N VAL A 125 -24.79 -9.76 5.98
CA VAL A 125 -24.28 -10.36 7.22
C VAL A 125 -23.57 -11.67 6.94
N GLU A 126 -24.11 -12.52 6.06
CA GLU A 126 -23.47 -13.78 5.66
C GLU A 126 -22.05 -13.58 5.08
N ILE A 127 -21.87 -12.54 4.25
CA ILE A 127 -20.54 -12.19 3.73
C ILE A 127 -19.62 -11.63 4.83
N ILE A 128 -20.17 -10.82 5.74
CA ILE A 128 -19.40 -10.28 6.87
C ILE A 128 -18.88 -11.43 7.74
N ASP A 129 -19.70 -12.44 8.01
CA ASP A 129 -19.31 -13.58 8.83
C ASP A 129 -18.26 -14.46 8.11
N LEU A 130 -18.44 -14.73 6.82
CA LEU A 130 -17.45 -15.45 5.99
C LEU A 130 -16.08 -14.75 6.00
N THR A 131 -16.06 -13.43 5.81
CA THR A 131 -14.80 -12.67 5.79
C THR A 131 -14.15 -12.58 7.17
N ARG A 132 -14.95 -12.59 8.24
CA ARG A 132 -14.47 -12.62 9.63
C ARG A 132 -13.81 -13.95 9.98
N GLU A 133 -14.38 -15.07 9.57
CA GLU A 133 -13.83 -16.41 9.81
C GLU A 133 -12.43 -16.55 9.22
N GLU A 134 -12.24 -16.07 7.99
CA GLU A 134 -10.96 -16.10 7.27
C GLU A 134 -10.00 -14.95 7.65
N LYS A 135 -10.40 -14.08 8.59
CA LYS A 135 -9.64 -12.90 9.07
C LYS A 135 -9.25 -11.94 7.95
N TYR A 136 -10.08 -11.80 6.93
CA TYR A 136 -9.87 -10.84 5.85
C TYR A 136 -10.21 -9.43 6.34
N LYS A 137 -9.37 -8.45 5.99
CA LYS A 137 -9.69 -7.04 6.19
C LYS A 137 -10.76 -6.66 5.18
N MET A 138 -11.84 -6.03 5.64
CA MET A 138 -12.94 -5.62 4.78
C MET A 138 -13.37 -4.19 5.09
N VAL A 139 -13.73 -3.46 4.03
CA VAL A 139 -14.27 -2.10 4.09
C VAL A 139 -15.58 -2.08 3.32
N LEU A 140 -16.62 -1.53 3.92
CA LEU A 140 -17.89 -1.31 3.26
C LEU A 140 -17.80 -0.03 2.41
N ALA A 141 -18.02 -0.15 1.11
CA ALA A 141 -18.00 0.96 0.18
C ALA A 141 -19.43 1.29 -0.27
N THR A 142 -19.89 2.48 0.09
CA THR A 142 -21.17 3.03 -0.38
C THR A 142 -20.95 3.85 -1.65
N LYS A 143 -21.96 3.92 -2.51
CA LYS A 143 -21.93 4.79 -3.68
C LYS A 143 -21.99 6.26 -3.23
N ASP A 144 -21.17 7.13 -3.81
CA ASP A 144 -21.28 8.58 -3.62
C ASP A 144 -22.65 9.07 -4.12
N LYS A 145 -23.25 9.99 -3.36
CA LYS A 145 -24.62 10.47 -3.52
C LYS A 145 -24.76 11.47 -4.67
#